data_AF-A0A7J3EMZ0-F1
#
_entry.id   AF-A0A7J3EMZ0-F1
#
_cell.length_a   1.000
_cell.length_b   1.000
_cell.length_c   1.000
_cell.angle_alpha   90.00
_cell.angle_beta   90.00
_cell.angle_gamma   90.00
#
_symmetry.space_group_name_H-M   'P 1'
#
loop_
_entity.id
_entity.type
_entity.pdbx_description
1 polymer ?
#
loop_
_entity_poly.entity_id
_entity_poly.type
_entity_poly.pdbx_seq_one_letter_code
_entity_poly.pdbx_strand_id
1 'polypeptide(L)'
;MIPRLSSGLLAKNLAKGLIVTVLLTLTYLIVWYVGIGYPLNIIIFLVTSFVSTLFVFAYGVIKTKYLTVVTPDLDFIFMLAHAYAVSTGGTSNLNIISSATDAGSYPKIAKYMKKVVNLSRNFGYDLARSLYIVSSEVSKLKYLRDFMERYAASIRVGESAERFIEVELRNYMNVYEYSYQRIMDSVNVLLSTYTAVLTSAIFVVANLLVLSIMFGGDLSIILISLVGVFTATAVILVPIWMVSPKDILVVSGDLRKDVLKIPNLVFLLSCVACLIIVLLHLIGLVNLSLYVTLVLLGVVLLVPGYMYVRVEKFVKEVDKDLTVFVRMYGGNLSIVPSPLKALEPLLSVLFGKVANALRRLHTLLSSQISFSVSLKEFVLYTRSELARRISRILEDTLKFGGDSSKAGLNLSEISLMIGRLRLRRYQIHKTFETSTYAIYLTNVLLITFITSLMRIFASVLSQIQTIMPFYPLSDPLINAINLFVIMSITLMNTVALTITNGGLRHTATYYLAIFLVLGGLGGIVSDVLVANLLQPVAEIILQPVIPLT
;
A
#
# COMPACT_ATOMS: atom_id res chain seq x y z
N MET A 1 27.82 -22.04 -19.87
CA MET A 1 28.44 -21.44 -18.67
C MET A 1 27.35 -21.10 -17.68
N ILE A 2 27.18 -21.96 -16.67
CA ILE A 2 26.12 -21.86 -15.66
C ILE A 2 26.48 -20.70 -14.72
N PRO A 3 25.61 -19.69 -14.50
CA PRO A 3 25.92 -18.62 -13.58
C PRO A 3 25.91 -19.21 -12.16
N ARG A 4 27.06 -19.18 -11.49
CA ARG A 4 27.19 -19.48 -10.06
C ARG A 4 26.21 -18.58 -9.30
N LEU A 5 25.06 -19.15 -8.92
CA LEU A 5 24.16 -18.55 -7.94
C LEU A 5 25.00 -18.24 -6.70
N SER A 6 25.03 -16.97 -6.29
CA SER A 6 25.71 -16.56 -5.07
C SER A 6 25.08 -17.28 -3.87
N SER A 7 25.76 -18.31 -3.37
CA SER A 7 25.40 -19.12 -2.20
C SER A 7 25.05 -18.27 -0.97
N GLY A 8 25.63 -17.08 -0.84
CA GLY A 8 25.36 -16.16 0.27
C GLY A 8 23.96 -15.54 0.32
N LEU A 9 23.25 -15.40 -0.82
CA LEU A 9 21.90 -14.81 -0.83
C LEU A 9 20.81 -15.84 -0.51
N LEU A 10 20.99 -17.07 -1.00
CA LEU A 10 20.19 -18.23 -0.61
C LEU A 10 20.38 -18.53 0.88
N ALA A 11 21.62 -18.55 1.38
CA ALA A 11 21.91 -18.77 2.80
C ALA A 11 21.32 -17.69 3.71
N LYS A 12 21.36 -16.39 3.32
CA LYS A 12 20.73 -15.31 4.11
C LYS A 12 19.21 -15.35 4.11
N ASN A 13 18.58 -15.75 3.00
CA ASN A 13 17.13 -15.92 2.94
C ASN A 13 16.67 -17.19 3.67
N LEU A 14 17.46 -18.28 3.61
CA LEU A 14 17.30 -19.48 4.43
C LEU A 14 17.42 -19.15 5.92
N ALA A 15 18.42 -18.37 6.34
CA ALA A 15 18.58 -17.97 7.74
C ALA A 15 17.41 -17.10 8.25
N LYS A 16 16.86 -16.21 7.41
CA LYS A 16 15.65 -15.45 7.75
C LYS A 16 14.40 -16.33 7.79
N GLY A 17 14.30 -17.30 6.89
CA GLY A 17 13.27 -18.35 6.94
C GLY A 17 13.38 -19.17 8.22
N LEU A 18 14.61 -19.52 8.62
CA LEU A 18 14.92 -20.26 9.84
C LEU A 18 14.54 -19.48 11.11
N ILE A 19 14.77 -18.16 11.11
CA ILE A 19 14.34 -17.28 12.20
C ILE A 19 12.82 -17.19 12.27
N VAL A 20 12.12 -17.13 11.14
CA VAL A 20 10.64 -17.14 11.10
C VAL A 20 10.10 -18.49 11.55
N THR A 21 10.71 -19.61 11.15
CA THR A 21 10.32 -20.94 11.64
C THR A 21 10.60 -21.10 13.14
N VAL A 22 11.70 -20.52 13.66
CA VAL A 22 12.03 -20.53 15.10
C VAL A 22 11.07 -19.63 15.90
N LEU A 23 10.67 -18.48 15.35
CA LEU A 23 9.64 -17.63 15.96
C LEU A 23 8.27 -18.33 15.97
N LEU A 24 7.96 -19.09 14.93
CA LEU A 24 6.72 -19.86 14.84
C LEU A 24 6.72 -21.10 15.76
N THR A 25 7.87 -21.76 15.95
CA THR A 25 8.01 -22.83 16.96
C THR A 25 7.95 -22.28 18.39
N LEU A 26 8.40 -21.05 18.62
CA LEU A 26 8.19 -20.32 19.87
C LEU A 26 6.71 -19.97 20.09
N THR A 27 5.98 -19.53 19.05
CA THR A 27 4.53 -19.35 19.18
C THR A 27 3.79 -20.67 19.38
N TYR A 28 4.29 -21.78 18.82
CA TYR A 28 3.76 -23.13 19.10
C TYR A 28 3.95 -23.54 20.56
N LEU A 29 5.11 -23.25 21.16
CA LEU A 29 5.34 -23.46 22.60
C LEU A 29 4.41 -22.60 23.47
N ILE A 30 4.10 -21.38 23.04
CA ILE A 30 3.15 -20.50 23.72
C ILE A 30 1.71 -21.03 23.58
N VAL A 31 1.31 -21.49 22.41
CA VAL A 31 -0.02 -22.10 22.18
C VAL A 31 -0.17 -23.43 22.93
N TRP A 32 0.91 -24.22 23.02
CA TRP A 32 0.98 -25.43 23.85
C TRP A 32 0.78 -25.12 25.33
N TYR A 33 1.33 -23.99 25.83
CA TYR A 33 1.12 -23.52 27.20
C TYR A 33 -0.32 -23.01 27.47
N VAL A 34 -1.05 -22.58 26.43
CA VAL A 34 -2.43 -22.03 26.54
C VAL A 34 -3.51 -23.13 26.60
N GLY A 35 -3.16 -24.42 26.46
CA GLY A 35 -4.06 -25.53 26.83
C GLY A 35 -5.14 -25.90 25.80
N ILE A 36 -4.90 -25.66 24.50
CA ILE A 36 -5.75 -26.22 23.44
C ILE A 36 -5.51 -27.75 23.39
N GLY A 37 -6.56 -28.56 23.47
CA GLY A 37 -6.46 -30.03 23.56
C GLY A 37 -5.88 -30.72 22.33
N TYR A 38 -5.34 -31.94 22.51
CA TYR A 38 -4.93 -32.82 21.40
C TYR A 38 -6.17 -33.39 20.68
N PRO A 39 -6.16 -33.56 19.34
CA PRO A 39 -5.04 -33.44 18.39
C PRO A 39 -4.91 -32.07 17.68
N LEU A 40 -5.73 -31.08 18.04
CA LEU A 40 -5.84 -29.77 17.37
C LEU A 40 -4.51 -29.02 17.22
N ASN A 41 -3.65 -29.06 18.24
CA ASN A 41 -2.35 -28.38 18.22
C ASN A 41 -1.43 -28.87 17.10
N ILE A 42 -1.49 -30.17 16.78
CA ILE A 42 -0.62 -30.79 15.77
C ILE A 42 -1.06 -30.35 14.37
N ILE A 43 -2.37 -30.27 14.13
CA ILE A 43 -2.91 -29.92 12.81
C ILE A 43 -2.77 -28.42 12.55
N ILE A 44 -3.05 -27.57 13.55
CA ILE A 44 -2.81 -26.12 13.46
C ILE A 44 -1.33 -25.84 13.21
N PHE A 45 -0.43 -26.59 13.85
CA PHE A 45 1.00 -26.52 13.58
C PHE A 45 1.35 -26.94 12.15
N LEU A 46 0.80 -28.05 11.64
CA LEU A 46 1.06 -28.51 10.26
C LEU A 46 0.56 -27.50 9.22
N VAL A 47 -0.64 -26.94 9.38
CA VAL A 47 -1.20 -25.92 8.47
C VAL A 47 -0.38 -24.64 8.55
N THR A 48 -0.07 -24.15 9.75
CA THR A 48 0.69 -22.90 9.93
C THR A 48 2.13 -23.05 9.44
N SER A 49 2.75 -24.21 9.65
CA SER A 49 4.09 -24.55 9.18
C SER A 49 4.12 -24.71 7.65
N PHE A 50 3.13 -25.37 7.05
CA PHE A 50 3.01 -25.49 5.60
C PHE A 50 2.80 -24.13 4.93
N VAL A 51 1.89 -23.31 5.46
CA VAL A 51 1.62 -21.94 4.97
C VAL A 51 2.86 -21.04 5.12
N SER A 52 3.58 -21.14 6.24
CA SER A 52 4.83 -20.41 6.46
C SER A 52 5.94 -20.85 5.49
N THR A 53 6.06 -22.15 5.23
CA THR A 53 7.04 -22.70 4.29
C THR A 53 6.72 -22.28 2.86
N LEU A 54 5.44 -22.30 2.48
CA LEU A 54 4.95 -21.82 1.18
C LEU A 54 5.13 -20.31 1.07
N PHE A 55 4.94 -19.55 2.15
CA PHE A 55 5.23 -18.12 2.22
C PHE A 55 6.72 -17.83 1.99
N VAL A 56 7.63 -18.53 2.67
CA VAL A 56 9.08 -18.35 2.50
C VAL A 56 9.53 -18.75 1.10
N PHE A 57 8.98 -19.84 0.57
CA PHE A 57 9.27 -20.31 -0.79
C PHE A 57 8.75 -19.33 -1.85
N ALA A 58 7.48 -18.91 -1.76
CA ALA A 58 6.89 -17.91 -2.64
C ALA A 58 7.66 -16.58 -2.55
N TYR A 59 8.01 -16.14 -1.34
CA TYR A 59 8.84 -14.95 -1.12
C TYR A 59 10.19 -15.08 -1.82
N GLY A 60 10.86 -16.22 -1.69
CA GLY A 60 12.16 -16.48 -2.31
C GLY A 60 12.09 -16.49 -3.84
N VAL A 61 11.15 -17.24 -4.41
CA VAL A 61 10.97 -17.41 -5.85
C VAL A 61 10.49 -16.12 -6.52
N ILE A 62 9.51 -15.43 -5.95
CA ILE A 62 8.97 -14.19 -6.51
C ILE A 62 10.02 -13.07 -6.45
N LYS A 63 10.76 -12.95 -5.34
CA LYS A 63 11.81 -11.94 -5.21
C LYS A 63 12.98 -12.16 -6.17
N THR A 64 13.33 -13.40 -6.46
CA THR A 64 14.45 -13.72 -7.36
C THR A 64 14.07 -13.72 -8.84
N LYS A 65 12.82 -14.06 -9.18
CA LYS A 65 12.39 -14.22 -10.58
C LYS A 65 11.64 -13.01 -11.15
N TYR A 66 10.92 -12.24 -10.32
CA TYR A 66 10.09 -11.12 -10.78
C TYR A 66 10.58 -9.74 -10.32
N LEU A 67 11.16 -9.63 -9.12
CA LEU A 67 11.71 -8.37 -8.59
C LEU A 67 13.16 -8.08 -9.02
N THR A 68 13.78 -8.97 -9.79
CA THR A 68 15.12 -8.80 -10.37
C THR A 68 15.11 -8.14 -11.74
N VAL A 69 13.94 -7.76 -12.27
CA VAL A 69 13.91 -6.73 -13.32
C VAL A 69 14.42 -5.47 -12.65
N VAL A 70 15.68 -5.10 -12.95
CA VAL A 70 16.36 -3.92 -12.41
C VAL A 70 15.70 -2.70 -13.06
N THR A 71 14.49 -2.38 -12.61
CA THR A 71 13.73 -1.25 -13.11
C THR A 71 14.34 0.04 -12.55
N PRO A 72 14.34 1.14 -13.33
CA PRO A 72 14.82 2.42 -12.83
C PRO A 72 14.03 2.82 -11.58
N ASP A 73 14.70 3.20 -10.51
CA ASP A 73 14.04 3.75 -9.32
C ASP A 73 13.60 5.20 -9.62
N LEU A 74 12.52 5.67 -9.01
CA LEU A 74 12.08 7.06 -9.15
C LEU A 74 13.17 8.03 -8.67
N ASP A 75 13.93 7.63 -7.64
CA ASP A 75 15.11 8.34 -7.15
C ASP A 75 16.18 8.55 -8.24
N PHE A 76 16.32 7.61 -9.17
CA PHE A 76 17.28 7.71 -10.27
C PHE A 76 16.83 8.72 -11.32
N ILE A 77 15.54 8.76 -11.63
CA ILE A 77 14.96 9.76 -12.55
C ILE A 77 15.14 11.17 -12.00
N PHE A 78 14.83 11.38 -10.71
CA PHE A 78 15.06 12.69 -10.07
C PHE A 78 16.53 13.06 -9.98
N MET A 79 17.44 12.10 -9.80
CA MET A 79 18.88 12.36 -9.85
C MET A 79 19.34 12.81 -11.24
N LEU A 80 18.87 12.14 -12.31
CA LEU A 80 19.14 12.55 -13.69
C LEU A 80 18.51 13.91 -14.02
N ALA A 81 17.31 14.18 -13.53
CA ALA A 81 16.65 15.47 -13.68
C ALA A 81 17.43 16.60 -12.99
N HIS A 82 17.97 16.32 -11.81
CA HIS A 82 18.82 17.25 -11.09
C HIS A 82 20.13 17.51 -11.86
N ALA A 83 20.80 16.45 -12.31
CA ALA A 83 22.01 16.55 -13.11
C ALA A 83 21.77 17.32 -14.43
N TYR A 84 20.65 17.07 -15.11
CA TYR A 84 20.25 17.79 -16.32
C TYR A 84 20.05 19.28 -16.02
N ALA A 85 19.26 19.61 -15.00
CA ALA A 85 18.98 20.99 -14.63
C ALA A 85 20.27 21.79 -14.31
N VAL A 86 21.22 21.19 -13.59
CA VAL A 86 22.52 21.79 -13.29
C VAL A 86 23.44 21.87 -14.51
N SER A 87 23.35 20.89 -15.43
CA SER A 87 24.16 20.86 -16.65
C SER A 87 23.83 21.99 -17.64
N THR A 88 22.60 22.49 -17.63
CA THR A 88 22.19 23.62 -18.48
C THR A 88 22.93 24.93 -18.17
N GLY A 89 23.53 25.05 -16.99
CA GLY A 89 24.34 26.21 -16.59
C GLY A 89 25.77 26.20 -17.13
N GLY A 90 26.13 25.22 -17.98
CA GLY A 90 27.49 25.09 -18.52
C GLY A 90 28.54 24.78 -17.45
N THR A 91 28.12 24.22 -16.31
CA THR A 91 29.01 23.91 -15.19
C THR A 91 29.89 22.69 -15.49
N SER A 92 31.00 22.54 -14.77
CA SER A 92 31.89 21.39 -14.93
C SER A 92 31.16 20.07 -14.61
N ASN A 93 31.54 18.98 -15.31
CA ASN A 93 30.98 17.65 -15.07
C ASN A 93 31.11 17.19 -13.60
N LEU A 94 32.15 17.67 -12.90
CA LEU A 94 32.32 17.40 -11.48
C LEU A 94 31.23 18.08 -10.64
N ASN A 95 30.88 19.33 -10.96
CA ASN A 95 29.80 20.06 -10.28
C ASN A 95 28.44 19.42 -10.54
N ILE A 96 28.18 18.98 -11.78
CA ILE A 96 26.97 18.23 -12.14
C ILE A 96 26.83 16.98 -11.26
N ILE A 97 27.86 16.14 -11.17
CA ILE A 97 27.81 14.95 -10.30
C ILE A 97 27.79 15.32 -8.81
N SER A 98 28.39 16.45 -8.41
CA SER A 98 28.36 16.92 -7.03
C SER A 98 26.95 17.27 -6.55
N SER A 99 26.09 17.82 -7.44
CA SER A 99 24.69 18.07 -7.13
C SER A 99 23.94 16.77 -6.76
N ALA A 100 24.34 15.65 -7.38
CA ALA A 100 23.82 14.31 -7.12
C ALA A 100 24.40 13.62 -5.86
N THR A 101 25.18 14.31 -5.01
CA THR A 101 25.77 13.70 -3.79
C THR A 101 24.93 13.87 -2.54
N ASP A 102 23.87 14.67 -2.59
CA ASP A 102 23.08 14.97 -1.41
C ASP A 102 22.25 13.77 -0.92
N ALA A 103 22.60 13.27 0.26
CA ALA A 103 22.02 12.08 0.86
C ALA A 103 20.51 12.21 1.16
N GLY A 104 19.98 13.43 1.26
CA GLY A 104 18.57 13.66 1.58
C GLY A 104 17.59 13.39 0.43
N SER A 105 18.04 13.52 -0.83
CA SER A 105 17.15 13.38 -2.01
C SER A 105 17.10 11.96 -2.57
N TYR A 106 18.24 11.29 -2.65
CA TYR A 106 18.40 9.98 -3.30
C TYR A 106 19.44 9.14 -2.53
N PRO A 107 19.12 8.67 -1.32
CA PRO A 107 20.09 8.10 -0.38
C PRO A 107 20.84 6.87 -0.92
N LYS A 108 20.18 6.03 -1.73
CA LYS A 108 20.80 4.84 -2.35
C LYS A 108 21.88 5.22 -3.37
N ILE A 109 21.66 6.29 -4.12
CA ILE A 109 22.49 6.72 -5.25
C ILE A 109 23.57 7.71 -4.76
N ALA A 110 23.21 8.59 -3.84
CA ALA A 110 24.10 9.58 -3.23
C ALA A 110 25.38 8.96 -2.67
N LYS A 111 25.30 7.75 -2.08
CA LYS A 111 26.48 7.03 -1.58
C LYS A 111 27.52 6.79 -2.67
N TYR A 112 27.08 6.36 -3.85
CA TYR A 112 27.95 6.09 -4.99
C TYR A 112 28.46 7.38 -5.62
N MET A 113 27.58 8.37 -5.81
CA MET A 113 27.98 9.68 -6.34
C MET A 113 28.99 10.38 -5.45
N LYS A 114 28.81 10.33 -4.12
CA LYS A 114 29.76 10.90 -3.16
C LYS A 114 31.13 10.23 -3.25
N LYS A 115 31.18 8.91 -3.52
CA LYS A 115 32.43 8.19 -3.74
C LYS A 115 33.12 8.65 -5.04
N VAL A 116 32.36 8.84 -6.13
CA VAL A 116 32.89 9.38 -7.40
C VAL A 116 33.50 10.77 -7.19
N VAL A 117 32.77 11.68 -6.52
CA VAL A 117 33.26 13.03 -6.24
C VAL A 117 34.49 13.01 -5.33
N ASN A 118 34.52 12.13 -4.32
CA ASN A 118 35.67 11.98 -3.45
C ASN A 118 36.92 11.53 -4.23
N LEU A 119 36.80 10.52 -5.09
CA LEU A 119 37.90 10.04 -5.94
C LEU A 119 38.42 11.13 -6.88
N SER A 120 37.53 11.93 -7.46
CA SER A 120 37.95 12.97 -8.39
C SER A 120 38.53 14.20 -7.67
N ARG A 121 37.86 14.72 -6.63
CA ARG A 121 38.26 15.95 -5.93
C ARG A 121 39.42 15.74 -4.96
N ASN A 122 39.41 14.66 -4.17
CA ASN A 122 40.37 14.47 -3.08
C ASN A 122 41.55 13.56 -3.47
N PHE A 123 41.38 12.66 -4.44
CA PHE A 123 42.43 11.75 -4.90
C PHE A 123 42.99 12.10 -6.29
N GLY A 124 42.48 13.15 -6.94
CA GLY A 124 43.01 13.66 -8.20
C GLY A 124 42.77 12.77 -9.43
N TYR A 125 41.87 11.79 -9.33
CA TYR A 125 41.52 10.98 -10.49
C TYR A 125 40.65 11.77 -11.48
N ASP A 126 40.85 11.52 -12.77
CA ASP A 126 39.94 11.99 -13.81
C ASP A 126 38.50 11.52 -13.53
N LEU A 127 37.51 12.37 -13.83
CA LEU A 127 36.10 12.10 -13.53
C LEU A 127 35.58 10.88 -14.29
N ALA A 128 35.94 10.73 -15.57
CA ALA A 128 35.52 9.56 -16.35
C ALA A 128 36.14 8.27 -15.80
N ARG A 129 37.41 8.32 -15.37
CA ARG A 129 38.04 7.18 -14.68
C ARG A 129 37.38 6.89 -13.33
N SER A 130 37.02 7.91 -12.57
CA SER A 130 36.35 7.77 -11.27
C SER A 130 34.97 7.13 -11.42
N LEU A 131 34.18 7.56 -12.41
CA LEU A 131 32.88 6.97 -12.75
C LEU A 131 33.01 5.48 -13.10
N TYR A 132 33.99 5.13 -13.93
CA TYR A 132 34.24 3.74 -14.32
C TYR A 132 34.70 2.84 -13.15
N ILE A 133 35.55 3.36 -12.25
CA ILE A 133 35.97 2.61 -11.06
C ILE A 133 34.76 2.34 -10.16
N VAL A 134 33.96 3.36 -9.87
CA VAL A 134 32.79 3.17 -8.99
C VAL A 134 31.73 2.29 -9.66
N SER A 135 31.53 2.38 -10.99
CA SER A 135 30.53 1.57 -11.71
C SER A 135 30.75 0.06 -11.49
N SER A 136 32.01 -0.39 -11.44
CA SER A 136 32.36 -1.79 -11.17
C SER A 136 31.90 -2.28 -9.78
N GLU A 137 31.79 -1.38 -8.81
CA GLU A 137 31.26 -1.68 -7.46
C GLU A 137 29.72 -1.65 -7.40
N VAL A 138 29.06 -1.01 -8.37
CA VAL A 138 27.60 -0.91 -8.49
C VAL A 138 27.03 -2.19 -9.13
N SER A 139 27.31 -3.35 -8.54
CA SER A 139 26.83 -4.65 -9.05
C SER A 139 25.31 -4.85 -8.91
N LYS A 140 24.68 -4.14 -7.98
CA LYS A 140 23.25 -4.32 -7.65
C LYS A 140 22.30 -3.42 -8.46
N LEU A 141 22.78 -2.29 -8.97
CA LEU A 141 21.96 -1.31 -9.69
C LEU A 141 22.45 -1.21 -11.13
N LYS A 142 22.05 -2.18 -11.96
CA LYS A 142 22.44 -2.26 -13.37
C LYS A 142 22.20 -0.93 -14.11
N TYR A 143 21.03 -0.31 -13.94
CA TYR A 143 20.73 0.99 -14.58
C TYR A 143 21.72 2.09 -14.20
N LEU A 144 22.16 2.14 -12.94
CA LEU A 144 23.09 3.16 -12.46
C LEU A 144 24.50 2.90 -13.01
N ARG A 145 24.93 1.64 -13.00
CA ARG A 145 26.21 1.23 -13.59
C ARG A 145 26.27 1.57 -15.07
N ASP A 146 25.26 1.16 -15.83
CA ASP A 146 25.20 1.36 -17.28
C ASP A 146 25.14 2.87 -17.62
N PHE A 147 24.51 3.70 -16.78
CA PHE A 147 24.60 5.17 -16.89
C PHE A 147 26.02 5.70 -16.61
N MET A 148 26.66 5.26 -15.52
CA MET A 148 28.00 5.74 -15.15
C MET A 148 29.04 5.39 -16.22
N GLU A 149 28.96 4.20 -16.81
CA GLU A 149 29.85 3.76 -17.89
C GLU A 149 29.62 4.58 -19.17
N ARG A 150 28.36 4.78 -19.57
CA ARG A 150 28.02 5.60 -20.75
C ARG A 150 28.40 7.07 -20.54
N TYR A 151 28.20 7.62 -19.33
CA TYR A 151 28.59 8.99 -19.04
C TYR A 151 30.11 9.16 -18.99
N ALA A 152 30.85 8.20 -18.46
CA ALA A 152 32.31 8.20 -18.52
C ALA A 152 32.82 8.19 -19.97
N ALA A 153 32.20 7.41 -20.85
CA ALA A 153 32.53 7.40 -22.28
C ALA A 153 32.21 8.74 -22.95
N SER A 154 31.04 9.32 -22.68
CA SER A 154 30.62 10.64 -23.17
C SER A 154 31.60 11.75 -22.78
N ILE A 155 32.06 11.77 -21.52
CA ILE A 155 33.06 12.72 -21.03
C ILE A 155 34.39 12.59 -21.79
N ARG A 156 34.85 11.36 -22.08
CA ARG A 156 36.10 11.13 -22.82
C ARG A 156 36.04 11.59 -24.27
N VAL A 157 34.86 11.49 -24.89
CA VAL A 157 34.62 11.93 -26.27
C VAL A 157 34.41 13.45 -26.36
N GLY A 158 34.16 14.12 -25.22
CA GLY A 158 33.91 15.56 -25.18
C GLY A 158 32.49 15.94 -25.59
N GLU A 159 31.53 15.02 -25.49
CA GLU A 159 30.12 15.34 -25.73
C GLU A 159 29.59 16.29 -24.64
N SER A 160 28.69 17.20 -24.99
CA SER A 160 28.05 18.11 -24.04
C SER A 160 27.23 17.31 -23.01
N ALA A 161 27.51 17.53 -21.73
CA ALA A 161 26.80 16.84 -20.64
C ALA A 161 25.29 17.08 -20.66
N GLU A 162 24.85 18.30 -21.02
CA GLU A 162 23.43 18.63 -21.17
C GLU A 162 22.73 17.68 -22.13
N ARG A 163 23.24 17.55 -23.36
CA ARG A 163 22.65 16.69 -24.40
C ARG A 163 22.66 15.22 -23.98
N PHE A 164 23.78 14.72 -23.46
CA PHE A 164 23.89 13.33 -23.02
C PHE A 164 22.86 13.01 -21.93
N ILE A 165 22.80 13.84 -20.89
CA ILE A 165 21.91 13.61 -19.75
C ILE A 165 20.45 13.77 -20.17
N GLU A 166 20.12 14.70 -21.07
CA GLU A 166 18.75 14.83 -21.61
C GLU A 166 18.28 13.54 -22.29
N VAL A 167 19.12 12.99 -23.18
CA VAL A 167 18.81 11.76 -23.92
C VAL A 167 18.63 10.59 -22.95
N GLU A 168 19.54 10.43 -21.98
CA GLU A 168 19.40 9.36 -20.98
C GLU A 168 18.18 9.57 -20.09
N LEU A 169 17.90 10.79 -19.66
CA LEU A 169 16.73 11.08 -18.83
C LEU A 169 15.44 10.71 -19.57
N ARG A 170 15.26 11.16 -20.82
CA ARG A 170 14.09 10.81 -21.64
C ARG A 170 13.97 9.30 -21.83
N ASN A 171 15.08 8.61 -22.11
CA ASN A 171 15.10 7.15 -22.25
C ASN A 171 14.67 6.45 -20.96
N TYR A 172 15.25 6.81 -19.82
CA TYR A 172 14.91 6.20 -18.52
C TYR A 172 13.50 6.56 -18.03
N MET A 173 12.97 7.74 -18.35
CA MET A 173 11.56 8.08 -18.12
C MET A 173 10.64 7.13 -18.87
N ASN A 174 10.90 6.88 -20.16
CA ASN A 174 10.09 5.97 -20.98
C ASN A 174 10.17 4.52 -20.46
N VAL A 175 11.37 4.05 -20.12
CA VAL A 175 11.57 2.70 -19.55
C VAL A 175 10.84 2.57 -18.21
N TYR A 176 10.84 3.62 -17.39
CA TYR A 176 10.12 3.64 -16.12
C TYR A 176 8.61 3.61 -16.32
N GLU A 177 8.07 4.46 -17.21
CA GLU A 177 6.63 4.51 -17.51
C GLU A 177 6.14 3.15 -18.03
N TYR A 178 6.84 2.56 -19.00
CA TYR A 178 6.53 1.23 -19.53
C TYR A 178 6.58 0.14 -18.45
N SER A 179 7.66 0.13 -17.65
CA SER A 179 7.81 -0.87 -16.59
C SER A 179 6.75 -0.73 -15.50
N TYR A 180 6.39 0.50 -15.14
CA TYR A 180 5.36 0.76 -14.15
C TYR A 180 4.00 0.27 -14.64
N GLN A 181 3.65 0.56 -15.90
CA GLN A 181 2.41 0.08 -16.53
C GLN A 181 2.32 -1.44 -16.50
N ARG A 182 3.39 -2.14 -16.91
CA ARG A 182 3.44 -3.61 -16.86
C ARG A 182 3.26 -4.18 -15.46
N ILE A 183 3.87 -3.55 -14.45
CA ILE A 183 3.67 -3.92 -13.04
C ILE A 183 2.21 -3.73 -12.65
N MET A 184 1.60 -2.61 -13.04
CA MET A 184 0.23 -2.26 -12.71
C MET A 184 -0.79 -3.20 -13.37
N ASP A 185 -0.54 -3.64 -14.61
CA ASP A 185 -1.35 -4.66 -15.28
C ASP A 185 -1.21 -6.03 -14.56
N SER A 186 0.00 -6.37 -14.10
CA SER A 186 0.23 -7.58 -13.30
C SER A 186 -0.51 -7.53 -11.95
N VAL A 187 -0.52 -6.36 -11.30
CA VAL A 187 -1.32 -6.13 -10.08
C VAL A 187 -2.80 -6.36 -10.37
N ASN A 188 -3.34 -5.82 -11.47
CA ASN A 188 -4.75 -6.00 -11.83
C ASN A 188 -5.13 -7.48 -11.98
N VAL A 189 -4.29 -8.29 -12.63
CA VAL A 189 -4.50 -9.74 -12.75
C VAL A 189 -4.50 -10.41 -11.36
N LEU A 190 -3.54 -10.07 -10.49
CA LEU A 190 -3.48 -10.62 -9.14
C LEU A 190 -4.71 -10.25 -8.30
N LEU A 191 -5.26 -9.04 -8.48
CA LEU A 191 -6.46 -8.60 -7.78
C LEU A 191 -7.70 -9.37 -8.24
N SER A 192 -7.86 -9.61 -9.54
CA SER A 192 -8.92 -10.46 -10.06
C SER A 192 -8.81 -11.89 -9.50
N THR A 193 -7.60 -12.46 -9.49
CA THR A 193 -7.36 -13.78 -8.90
C THR A 193 -7.70 -13.82 -7.42
N TYR A 194 -7.33 -12.78 -6.66
CA TYR A 194 -7.67 -12.67 -5.24
C TYR A 194 -9.19 -12.71 -5.02
N THR A 195 -9.97 -11.93 -5.79
CA THR A 195 -11.43 -11.95 -5.67
C THR A 195 -12.04 -13.32 -5.96
N ALA A 196 -11.52 -14.02 -6.98
CA ALA A 196 -12.00 -15.36 -7.33
C ALA A 196 -11.71 -16.38 -6.22
N VAL A 197 -10.50 -16.36 -5.66
CA VAL A 197 -10.13 -17.29 -4.58
C VAL A 197 -10.90 -16.96 -3.29
N LEU A 198 -11.13 -15.67 -2.98
CA LEU A 198 -11.93 -15.28 -1.83
C LEU A 198 -13.38 -15.80 -1.92
N THR A 199 -14.02 -15.66 -3.08
CA THR A 199 -15.38 -16.20 -3.29
C THR A 199 -15.41 -17.72 -3.22
N SER A 200 -14.43 -18.40 -3.81
CA SER A 200 -14.29 -19.86 -3.72
C SER A 200 -14.09 -20.33 -2.27
N ALA A 201 -13.24 -19.64 -1.51
CA ALA A 201 -13.01 -19.92 -0.09
C ALA A 201 -14.31 -19.86 0.72
N ILE A 202 -15.15 -18.86 0.45
CA ILE A 202 -16.43 -18.69 1.15
C ILE A 202 -17.43 -19.78 0.75
N PHE A 203 -17.45 -20.18 -0.52
CA PHE A 203 -18.23 -21.32 -0.97
C PHE A 203 -17.76 -22.62 -0.31
N VAL A 204 -16.46 -22.85 -0.15
CA VAL A 204 -15.92 -24.01 0.56
C VAL A 204 -16.35 -23.98 2.04
N VAL A 205 -16.21 -22.84 2.73
CA VAL A 205 -16.66 -22.68 4.13
C VAL A 205 -18.16 -22.96 4.26
N ALA A 206 -18.97 -22.42 3.35
CA ALA A 206 -20.41 -22.66 3.28
C ALA A 206 -20.74 -24.16 3.20
N ASN A 207 -20.13 -24.89 2.27
CA ASN A 207 -20.35 -26.34 2.12
C ASN A 207 -19.88 -27.14 3.33
N LEU A 208 -18.73 -26.76 3.92
CA LEU A 208 -18.21 -27.40 5.13
C LEU A 208 -19.17 -27.25 6.31
N LEU A 209 -19.79 -26.07 6.47
CA LEU A 209 -20.79 -25.85 7.52
C LEU A 209 -22.02 -26.75 7.35
N VAL A 210 -22.53 -26.87 6.11
CA VAL A 210 -23.67 -27.75 5.80
C VAL A 210 -23.32 -29.22 6.07
N LEU A 211 -22.18 -29.70 5.54
CA LEU A 211 -21.70 -31.07 5.74
C LEU A 211 -21.55 -31.40 7.22
N SER A 212 -21.02 -30.46 8.01
CA SER A 212 -20.79 -30.71 9.42
C SER A 212 -22.06 -30.97 10.22
N ILE A 213 -23.17 -30.33 9.85
CA ILE A 213 -24.47 -30.54 10.51
C ILE A 213 -25.11 -31.85 10.05
N MET A 214 -24.98 -32.18 8.77
CA MET A 214 -25.58 -33.40 8.21
C MET A 214 -24.89 -34.69 8.70
N PHE A 215 -23.56 -34.67 8.81
CA PHE A 215 -22.77 -35.88 9.09
C PHE A 215 -22.11 -35.91 10.47
N GLY A 216 -22.27 -34.86 11.29
CA GLY A 216 -21.72 -34.81 12.65
C GLY A 216 -20.21 -34.61 12.68
N GLY A 217 -19.74 -33.49 12.14
CA GLY A 217 -18.33 -33.12 12.21
C GLY A 217 -17.88 -32.75 13.62
N ASP A 218 -16.73 -33.25 14.07
CA ASP A 218 -16.06 -32.74 15.26
C ASP A 218 -15.84 -31.22 15.07
N LEU A 219 -16.28 -30.44 16.06
CA LEU A 219 -16.15 -28.98 16.10
C LEU A 219 -14.72 -28.53 15.78
N SER A 220 -13.76 -29.33 16.22
CA SER A 220 -12.33 -29.18 15.98
C SER A 220 -11.98 -29.12 14.49
N ILE A 221 -12.60 -29.99 13.67
CA ILE A 221 -12.34 -30.12 12.24
C ILE A 221 -12.92 -28.92 11.48
N ILE A 222 -14.10 -28.43 11.90
CA ILE A 222 -14.72 -27.22 11.34
C ILE A 222 -13.83 -26.01 11.57
N LEU A 223 -13.37 -25.80 12.80
CA LEU A 223 -12.53 -24.65 13.14
C LEU A 223 -11.18 -24.70 12.41
N ILE A 224 -10.54 -25.86 12.33
CA ILE A 224 -9.29 -26.03 11.57
C ILE A 224 -9.50 -25.73 10.09
N SER A 225 -10.53 -26.31 9.47
CA SER A 225 -10.77 -26.14 8.04
C SER A 225 -11.06 -24.68 7.70
N LEU A 226 -11.79 -23.97 8.57
CA LEU A 226 -12.10 -22.57 8.41
C LEU A 226 -10.84 -21.68 8.53
N VAL A 227 -9.99 -21.92 9.53
CA VAL A 227 -8.67 -21.25 9.63
C VAL A 227 -7.78 -21.60 8.44
N GLY A 228 -7.77 -22.85 7.98
CA GLY A 228 -7.00 -23.33 6.83
C GLY A 228 -7.39 -22.63 5.53
N VAL A 229 -8.68 -22.45 5.28
CA VAL A 229 -9.20 -21.79 4.08
C VAL A 229 -8.84 -20.29 4.06
N PHE A 230 -9.00 -19.58 5.19
CA PHE A 230 -8.66 -18.16 5.25
C PHE A 230 -7.15 -17.92 5.25
N THR A 231 -6.35 -18.78 5.89
CA THR A 231 -4.89 -18.69 5.81
C THR A 231 -4.39 -18.95 4.38
N ALA A 232 -4.91 -19.96 3.69
CA ALA A 232 -4.59 -20.22 2.27
C ALA A 232 -4.93 -19.02 1.38
N THR A 233 -6.08 -18.39 1.62
CA THR A 233 -6.50 -17.20 0.85
C THR A 233 -5.62 -15.98 1.20
N ALA A 234 -5.19 -15.83 2.46
CA ALA A 234 -4.31 -14.74 2.89
C ALA A 234 -2.92 -14.80 2.23
N VAL A 235 -2.43 -15.99 1.84
CA VAL A 235 -1.16 -16.13 1.11
C VAL A 235 -1.17 -15.37 -0.21
N ILE A 236 -2.32 -15.20 -0.87
CA ILE A 236 -2.44 -14.45 -2.14
C ILE A 236 -2.20 -12.95 -1.95
N LEU A 237 -2.36 -12.40 -0.74
CA LEU A 237 -2.06 -11.00 -0.46
C LEU A 237 -0.55 -10.70 -0.56
N VAL A 238 0.29 -11.72 -0.42
CA VAL A 238 1.75 -11.63 -0.42
C VAL A 238 2.32 -11.23 -1.79
N PRO A 239 2.00 -11.92 -2.91
CA PRO A 239 2.43 -11.48 -4.23
C PRO A 239 1.90 -10.08 -4.57
N ILE A 240 0.66 -9.75 -4.16
CA ILE A 240 0.08 -8.40 -4.36
C ILE A 240 0.94 -7.34 -3.64
N TRP A 241 1.34 -7.60 -2.40
CA TRP A 241 2.20 -6.71 -1.63
C TRP A 241 3.60 -6.52 -2.23
N MET A 242 4.15 -7.58 -2.83
CA MET A 242 5.49 -7.53 -3.43
C MET A 242 5.52 -6.78 -4.75
N VAL A 243 4.52 -7.01 -5.60
CA VAL A 243 4.47 -6.45 -6.95
C VAL A 243 3.96 -5.02 -6.93
N SER A 244 3.06 -4.67 -5.99
CA SER A 244 2.49 -3.33 -5.89
C SER A 244 3.58 -2.26 -5.67
N PRO A 245 3.68 -1.24 -6.55
CA PRO A 245 4.71 -0.22 -6.42
C PRO A 245 4.48 0.63 -5.17
N LYS A 246 5.55 0.92 -4.44
CA LYS A 246 5.53 1.80 -3.26
C LYS A 246 5.76 3.22 -3.74
N ASP A 247 4.78 4.09 -3.56
CA ASP A 247 4.88 5.52 -3.88
C ASP A 247 4.81 6.32 -2.58
N ILE A 248 5.66 7.34 -2.45
CA ILE A 248 5.68 8.22 -1.28
C ILE A 248 4.96 9.51 -1.69
N LEU A 249 3.66 9.58 -1.39
CA LEU A 249 2.84 10.77 -1.71
C LEU A 249 3.14 11.93 -0.76
N VAL A 250 3.11 11.66 0.55
CA VAL A 250 3.28 12.65 1.62
C VAL A 250 4.76 12.78 1.98
N VAL A 251 5.19 14.02 2.25
CA VAL A 251 6.57 14.35 2.67
C VAL A 251 7.08 13.36 3.71
N SER A 252 8.30 12.83 3.50
CA SER A 252 8.94 11.91 4.45
C SER A 252 9.72 12.62 5.56
N GLY A 253 10.04 11.90 6.64
CA GLY A 253 10.87 12.41 7.75
C GLY A 253 10.06 13.10 8.85
N ASP A 254 10.68 14.08 9.53
CA ASP A 254 10.07 14.76 10.68
C ASP A 254 8.86 15.61 10.29
N LEU A 255 8.87 16.20 9.08
CA LEU A 255 7.76 16.96 8.52
C LEU A 255 6.47 16.12 8.40
N ARG A 256 6.60 14.79 8.26
CA ARG A 256 5.45 13.87 8.23
C ARG A 256 4.70 13.84 9.56
N LYS A 257 5.43 13.93 10.68
CA LYS A 257 4.84 13.84 12.01
C LYS A 257 3.85 14.98 12.21
N ASP A 258 4.27 16.20 11.89
CA ASP A 258 3.45 17.42 12.02
C ASP A 258 2.14 17.35 11.23
N VAL A 259 2.21 16.88 9.98
CA VAL A 259 1.03 16.74 9.12
C VAL A 259 0.02 15.71 9.67
N LEU A 260 0.51 14.66 10.34
CA LEU A 260 -0.31 13.54 10.83
C LEU A 260 -0.65 13.63 12.33
N LYS A 261 -0.21 14.66 13.06
CA LYS A 261 -0.47 14.82 14.51
C LYS A 261 -1.97 14.71 14.83
N ILE A 262 -2.79 15.54 14.19
CA ILE A 262 -4.22 15.61 14.46
C ILE A 262 -4.94 14.31 14.07
N PRO A 263 -4.78 13.77 12.83
CA PRO A 263 -5.38 12.48 12.48
C PRO A 263 -4.98 11.33 13.41
N ASN A 264 -3.72 11.28 13.85
CA ASN A 264 -3.24 10.23 14.75
C ASN A 264 -3.84 10.33 16.16
N LEU A 265 -4.03 11.56 16.67
CA LEU A 265 -4.69 11.78 17.96
C LEU A 265 -6.16 11.34 17.90
N VAL A 266 -6.88 11.74 16.86
CA VAL A 266 -8.28 11.32 16.65
C VAL A 266 -8.38 9.81 16.49
N PHE A 267 -7.44 9.18 15.78
CA PHE A 267 -7.38 7.72 15.67
C PHE A 267 -7.20 7.04 17.02
N LEU A 268 -6.30 7.54 17.88
CA LEU A 268 -6.11 7.00 19.23
C LEU A 268 -7.40 7.10 20.05
N LEU A 269 -8.08 8.25 20.03
CA LEU A 269 -9.36 8.45 20.72
C LEU A 269 -10.44 7.50 20.20
N SER A 270 -10.54 7.32 18.87
CA SER A 270 -11.45 6.36 18.26
C SER A 270 -11.15 4.92 18.70
N CYS A 271 -9.89 4.51 18.82
CA CYS A 271 -9.52 3.18 19.32
C CYS A 271 -9.97 2.97 20.78
N VAL A 272 -9.80 3.98 21.63
CA VAL A 272 -10.27 3.94 23.03
C VAL A 272 -11.80 3.82 23.07
N ALA A 273 -12.52 4.60 22.25
CA ALA A 273 -13.97 4.51 22.15
C ALA A 273 -14.44 3.12 21.66
N CYS A 274 -13.78 2.54 20.64
CA CYS A 274 -14.06 1.18 20.19
C CYS A 274 -13.86 0.14 21.31
N LEU A 275 -12.79 0.27 22.09
CA LEU A 275 -12.50 -0.63 23.21
C LEU A 275 -13.62 -0.56 24.26
N ILE A 276 -14.07 0.65 24.61
CA ILE A 276 -15.20 0.85 25.54
C ILE A 276 -16.48 0.19 25.01
N ILE A 277 -16.81 0.38 23.74
CA ILE A 277 -17.99 -0.24 23.11
C ILE A 277 -17.94 -1.77 23.20
N VAL A 278 -16.78 -2.37 22.90
CA VAL A 278 -16.60 -3.83 22.99
C VAL A 278 -16.71 -4.32 24.43
N LEU A 279 -16.09 -3.63 25.39
CA LEU A 279 -16.18 -4.00 26.81
C LEU A 279 -17.62 -3.92 27.33
N LEU A 280 -18.36 -2.85 27.01
CA LEU A 280 -19.76 -2.70 27.42
C LEU A 280 -20.65 -3.81 26.86
N HIS A 281 -20.36 -4.27 25.64
CA HIS A 281 -21.05 -5.41 25.04
C HIS A 281 -20.71 -6.73 25.74
N LEU A 282 -19.43 -6.98 26.06
CA LEU A 282 -18.99 -8.20 26.74
C LEU A 282 -19.50 -8.32 28.18
N ILE A 283 -19.63 -7.21 28.91
CA ILE A 283 -20.16 -7.19 30.28
C ILE A 283 -21.69 -7.34 30.30
N GLY A 284 -22.35 -7.26 29.14
CA GLY A 284 -23.81 -7.43 29.02
C GLY A 284 -24.62 -6.21 29.49
N LEU A 285 -23.99 -5.07 29.76
CA LEU A 285 -24.72 -3.81 30.03
C LEU A 285 -25.51 -3.32 28.82
N VAL A 286 -25.12 -3.78 27.62
CA VAL A 286 -25.68 -3.34 26.34
C VAL A 286 -26.09 -4.57 25.53
N ASN A 287 -27.39 -4.89 25.55
CA ASN A 287 -28.03 -5.96 24.77
C ASN A 287 -28.23 -5.54 23.29
N LEU A 288 -27.15 -5.14 22.62
CA LEU A 288 -27.17 -4.89 21.18
C LEU A 288 -26.88 -6.19 20.42
N SER A 289 -27.48 -6.37 19.25
CA SER A 289 -27.11 -7.47 18.36
C SER A 289 -25.68 -7.29 17.85
N LEU A 290 -24.99 -8.41 17.58
CA LEU A 290 -23.61 -8.42 17.07
C LEU A 290 -23.43 -7.56 15.82
N TYR A 291 -24.44 -7.50 14.96
CA TYR A 291 -24.36 -6.71 13.73
C TYR A 291 -24.43 -5.20 13.99
N VAL A 292 -25.22 -4.76 14.98
CA VAL A 292 -25.32 -3.34 15.36
C VAL A 292 -24.01 -2.87 16.00
N THR A 293 -23.36 -3.71 16.82
CA THR A 293 -22.06 -3.37 17.40
C THR A 293 -20.98 -3.19 16.33
N LEU A 294 -20.98 -4.04 15.28
CA LEU A 294 -20.07 -3.86 14.13
C LEU A 294 -20.29 -2.53 13.39
N VAL A 295 -21.55 -2.11 13.18
CA VAL A 295 -21.86 -0.80 12.57
C VAL A 295 -21.32 0.33 13.44
N LEU A 296 -21.57 0.30 14.75
CA LEU A 296 -21.09 1.34 15.68
C LEU A 296 -19.56 1.47 15.65
N LEU A 297 -18.84 0.33 15.68
CA LEU A 297 -17.38 0.32 15.55
C LEU A 297 -16.91 0.91 14.23
N GLY A 298 -17.58 0.56 13.13
CA GLY A 298 -17.30 1.11 11.81
C GLY A 298 -17.48 2.63 11.76
N VAL A 299 -18.59 3.16 12.29
CA VAL A 299 -18.88 4.61 12.30
C VAL A 299 -17.83 5.38 13.11
N VAL A 300 -17.43 4.87 14.28
CA VAL A 300 -16.41 5.51 15.13
C VAL A 300 -15.03 5.56 14.44
N LEU A 301 -14.66 4.50 13.71
CA LEU A 301 -13.39 4.44 12.95
C LEU A 301 -13.44 5.20 11.62
N LEU A 302 -14.62 5.49 11.09
CA LEU A 302 -14.78 6.21 9.82
C LEU A 302 -14.26 7.64 9.94
N VAL A 303 -14.43 8.29 11.10
CA VAL A 303 -13.97 9.66 11.36
C VAL A 303 -12.46 9.83 11.13
N PRO A 304 -11.54 9.12 11.83
CA PRO A 304 -10.11 9.22 11.56
C PRO A 304 -9.76 8.72 10.16
N GLY A 305 -10.44 7.68 9.66
CA GLY A 305 -10.25 7.17 8.30
C GLY A 305 -10.45 8.24 7.23
N TYR A 306 -11.55 8.98 7.32
CA TYR A 306 -11.87 10.06 6.39
C TYR A 306 -10.85 11.21 6.46
N MET A 307 -10.32 11.53 7.65
CA MET A 307 -9.26 12.53 7.79
C MET A 307 -8.00 12.14 7.01
N TYR A 308 -7.58 10.87 7.07
CA TYR A 308 -6.42 10.40 6.29
C TYR A 308 -6.66 10.49 4.78
N VAL A 309 -7.85 10.08 4.31
CA VAL A 309 -8.22 10.20 2.89
C VAL A 309 -8.25 11.67 2.44
N ARG A 310 -8.70 12.59 3.30
CA ARG A 310 -8.71 14.02 3.01
C ARG A 310 -7.32 14.59 2.81
N VAL A 311 -6.35 14.18 3.65
CA VAL A 311 -4.94 14.57 3.48
C VAL A 311 -4.40 14.06 2.15
N GLU A 312 -4.69 12.81 1.79
CA GLU A 312 -4.23 12.24 0.52
C GLU A 312 -4.84 12.94 -0.70
N LYS A 313 -6.15 13.24 -0.68
CA LYS A 313 -6.83 14.00 -1.73
C LYS A 313 -6.24 15.41 -1.88
N PHE A 314 -5.96 16.08 -0.76
CA PHE A 314 -5.33 17.39 -0.78
C PHE A 314 -3.97 17.35 -1.48
N VAL A 315 -3.10 16.39 -1.15
CA VAL A 315 -1.78 16.25 -1.79
C VAL A 315 -1.90 15.92 -3.27
N LYS A 316 -2.82 15.04 -3.67
CA LYS A 316 -3.06 14.71 -5.09
C LYS A 316 -3.48 15.93 -5.93
N GLU A 317 -4.35 16.77 -5.38
CA GLU A 317 -4.77 18.01 -6.04
C GLU A 317 -3.64 19.04 -6.11
N VAL A 318 -2.85 19.16 -5.04
CA VAL A 318 -1.65 20.00 -5.01
C VAL A 318 -0.64 19.57 -6.07
N ASP A 319 -0.37 18.27 -6.24
CA ASP A 319 0.58 17.75 -7.24
C ASP A 319 0.14 18.05 -8.68
N LYS A 320 -1.18 18.02 -8.94
CA LYS A 320 -1.75 18.38 -10.24
C LYS A 320 -1.44 19.85 -10.56
N ASP A 321 -1.74 20.75 -9.63
CA ASP A 321 -1.55 22.19 -9.81
C ASP A 321 -0.05 22.57 -9.81
N LEU A 322 0.77 21.86 -9.02
CA LEU A 322 2.21 22.03 -8.93
C LEU A 322 2.90 21.87 -10.30
N THR A 323 2.42 20.92 -11.11
CA THR A 323 2.97 20.66 -12.44
C THR A 323 2.94 21.90 -13.34
N VAL A 324 1.82 22.63 -13.33
CA VAL A 324 1.63 23.86 -14.11
C VAL A 324 2.49 24.97 -13.51
N PHE A 325 2.47 25.10 -12.19
CA PHE A 325 3.27 26.08 -11.46
C PHE A 325 4.76 25.97 -11.80
N VAL A 326 5.34 24.77 -11.74
CA VAL A 326 6.78 24.54 -11.94
C VAL A 326 7.21 24.94 -13.34
N ARG A 327 6.38 24.64 -14.35
CA ARG A 327 6.65 25.05 -15.73
C ARG A 327 6.64 26.57 -15.89
N MET A 328 5.59 27.23 -15.39
CA MET A 328 5.45 28.68 -15.52
C MET A 328 6.51 29.43 -14.69
N TYR A 329 6.79 28.96 -13.47
CA TYR A 329 7.79 29.56 -12.60
C TYR A 329 9.21 29.40 -13.17
N GLY A 330 9.54 28.22 -13.72
CA GLY A 330 10.82 28.04 -14.41
C GLY A 330 11.00 28.97 -15.62
N GLY A 331 9.94 29.14 -16.41
CA GLY A 331 9.93 30.12 -17.52
C GLY A 331 10.13 31.55 -17.04
N ASN A 332 9.40 31.98 -16.01
CA ASN A 332 9.54 33.32 -15.44
C ASN A 332 10.92 33.55 -14.82
N LEU A 333 11.49 32.55 -14.15
CA LEU A 333 12.84 32.63 -13.56
C LEU A 333 13.95 32.79 -14.60
N SER A 334 13.76 32.23 -15.80
CA SER A 334 14.73 32.37 -16.91
C SER A 334 14.72 33.79 -17.48
N ILE A 335 13.56 34.47 -17.48
CA ILE A 335 13.42 35.87 -17.92
C ILE A 335 13.89 36.84 -16.83
N VAL A 336 13.43 36.61 -15.59
CA VAL A 336 13.75 37.44 -14.43
C VAL A 336 14.42 36.56 -13.38
N PRO A 337 15.75 36.60 -13.25
CA PRO A 337 16.53 35.78 -12.30
C PRO A 337 16.41 36.30 -10.85
N SER A 338 15.18 36.58 -10.41
CA SER A 338 14.83 36.93 -9.04
C SER A 338 13.65 36.05 -8.59
N PRO A 339 13.82 35.21 -7.56
CA PRO A 339 12.78 34.31 -7.07
C PRO A 339 11.47 35.00 -6.70
N LEU A 340 11.54 36.23 -6.18
CA LEU A 340 10.36 37.01 -5.81
C LEU A 340 9.62 37.53 -7.06
N LYS A 341 10.33 38.26 -7.94
CA LYS A 341 9.71 38.88 -9.12
C LYS A 341 9.18 37.85 -10.11
N ALA A 342 9.82 36.67 -10.22
CA ALA A 342 9.34 35.58 -11.06
C ALA A 342 8.03 34.95 -10.54
N LEU A 343 7.70 35.11 -9.26
CA LEU A 343 6.50 34.57 -8.62
C LEU A 343 5.29 35.51 -8.76
N GLU A 344 5.48 36.83 -8.84
CA GLU A 344 4.40 37.82 -8.90
C GLU A 344 3.37 37.56 -10.03
N PRO A 345 3.77 37.27 -11.29
CA PRO A 345 2.81 36.98 -12.36
C PRO A 345 1.98 35.71 -12.11
N LEU A 346 2.48 34.81 -11.26
CA LEU A 346 1.80 33.56 -10.92
C LEU A 346 0.74 33.78 -9.83
N LEU A 347 0.84 34.85 -9.03
CA LEU A 347 -0.15 35.14 -7.99
C LEU A 347 -1.48 35.63 -8.57
N SER A 348 -1.45 36.28 -9.74
CA SER A 348 -2.64 36.65 -10.49
C SER A 348 -3.35 35.47 -11.17
N VAL A 349 -2.67 34.33 -11.29
CA VAL A 349 -3.23 33.11 -11.88
C VAL A 349 -3.88 32.26 -10.77
N LEU A 350 -5.09 31.78 -11.01
CA LEU A 350 -5.85 30.96 -10.06
C LEU A 350 -5.27 29.52 -9.98
N PHE A 351 -4.22 29.34 -9.16
CA PHE A 351 -3.63 28.03 -8.87
C PHE A 351 -4.43 27.26 -7.80
N GLY A 352 -5.68 26.90 -8.07
CA GLY A 352 -6.46 25.92 -7.28
C GLY A 352 -6.11 25.85 -5.77
N LYS A 353 -5.56 24.72 -5.31
CA LYS A 353 -5.15 24.52 -3.90
C LYS A 353 -3.74 25.01 -3.57
N VAL A 354 -2.91 25.25 -4.58
CA VAL A 354 -1.52 25.70 -4.43
C VAL A 354 -1.43 27.21 -4.21
N ALA A 355 -2.45 27.99 -4.59
CA ALA A 355 -2.49 29.45 -4.51
C ALA A 355 -2.15 29.98 -3.11
N ASN A 356 -2.68 29.35 -2.05
CA ASN A 356 -2.39 29.75 -0.67
C ASN A 356 -0.92 29.50 -0.30
N ALA A 357 -0.34 28.39 -0.77
CA ALA A 357 1.08 28.10 -0.57
C ALA A 357 1.96 29.10 -1.34
N LEU A 358 1.55 29.53 -2.54
CA LEU A 358 2.26 30.56 -3.32
C LEU A 358 2.18 31.94 -2.68
N ARG A 359 1.02 32.35 -2.16
CA ARG A 359 0.88 33.62 -1.40
C ARG A 359 1.78 33.64 -0.18
N ARG A 360 1.89 32.51 0.53
CA ARG A 360 2.80 32.38 1.67
C ARG A 360 4.26 32.45 1.23
N LEU A 361 4.62 31.74 0.16
CA LEU A 361 5.96 31.81 -0.44
C LEU A 361 6.33 33.25 -0.82
N HIS A 362 5.43 33.99 -1.47
CA HIS A 362 5.61 35.41 -1.78
C HIS A 362 5.80 36.26 -0.53
N THR A 363 4.99 36.04 0.51
CA THR A 363 5.10 36.78 1.78
C THR A 363 6.46 36.56 2.45
N LEU A 364 6.97 35.33 2.43
CA LEU A 364 8.29 35.00 2.99
C LEU A 364 9.42 35.64 2.16
N LEU A 365 9.34 35.57 0.83
CA LEU A 365 10.36 36.16 -0.06
C LEU A 365 10.36 37.69 -0.02
N SER A 366 9.19 38.33 0.07
CA SER A 366 9.08 39.79 0.24
C SER A 366 9.58 40.26 1.62
N SER A 367 9.49 39.40 2.63
CA SER A 367 10.10 39.62 3.96
C SER A 367 11.61 39.38 3.99
N GLN A 368 12.27 39.22 2.84
CA GLN A 368 13.71 38.94 2.68
C GLN A 368 14.19 37.65 3.36
N ILE A 369 13.30 36.70 3.61
CA ILE A 369 13.69 35.37 4.10
C ILE A 369 14.39 34.61 2.95
N SER A 370 15.43 33.85 3.28
CA SER A 370 16.21 33.12 2.27
C SER A 370 15.33 32.19 1.42
N PHE A 371 15.68 32.06 0.14
CA PHE A 371 14.93 31.25 -0.81
C PHE A 371 14.81 29.79 -0.35
N SER A 372 15.89 29.22 0.18
CA SER A 372 15.94 27.86 0.73
C SER A 372 14.97 27.65 1.90
N VAL A 373 14.88 28.60 2.83
CA VAL A 373 13.96 28.49 3.99
C VAL A 373 12.51 28.66 3.53
N SER A 374 12.28 29.61 2.63
CA SER A 374 10.94 29.87 2.07
C SER A 374 10.40 28.66 1.29
N LEU A 375 11.25 27.96 0.54
CA LEU A 375 10.89 26.71 -0.14
C LEU A 375 10.61 25.57 0.85
N LYS A 376 11.33 25.47 1.97
CA LYS A 376 11.04 24.46 3.01
C LYS A 376 9.64 24.67 3.59
N GLU A 377 9.26 25.92 3.87
CA GLU A 377 7.90 26.25 4.33
C GLU A 377 6.84 25.98 3.26
N PHE A 378 7.14 26.26 1.98
CA PHE A 378 6.26 25.91 0.86
C PHE A 378 6.02 24.39 0.79
N VAL A 379 7.06 23.58 0.98
CA VAL A 379 6.97 22.11 1.04
C VAL A 379 6.13 21.64 2.22
N LEU A 380 6.26 22.27 3.40
CA LEU A 380 5.43 21.97 4.57
C LEU A 380 3.95 22.24 4.31
N TYR A 381 3.64 23.35 3.64
CA TYR A 381 2.26 23.74 3.29
C TYR A 381 1.63 22.84 2.24
N THR A 382 2.39 22.48 1.20
CA THR A 382 1.94 21.59 0.12
C THR A 382 1.83 20.14 0.58
N ARG A 383 2.62 19.73 1.59
CA ARG A 383 2.66 18.37 2.16
C ARG A 383 3.04 17.29 1.15
N SER A 384 3.56 17.69 -0.01
CA SER A 384 3.90 16.82 -1.13
C SER A 384 5.39 16.49 -1.16
N GLU A 385 5.69 15.20 -1.31
CA GLU A 385 7.04 14.72 -1.57
C GLU A 385 7.57 15.18 -2.95
N LEU A 386 6.68 15.28 -3.94
CA LEU A 386 7.00 15.76 -5.28
C LEU A 386 7.41 17.23 -5.24
N ALA A 387 6.67 18.05 -4.50
CA ALA A 387 7.01 19.45 -4.25
C ALA A 387 8.38 19.60 -3.60
N ARG A 388 8.73 18.72 -2.64
CA ARG A 388 10.06 18.72 -2.01
C ARG A 388 11.18 18.50 -3.01
N ARG A 389 11.03 17.49 -3.88
CA ARG A 389 12.05 17.13 -4.87
C ARG A 389 12.21 18.20 -5.93
N ILE A 390 11.09 18.72 -6.45
CA ILE A 390 11.10 19.79 -7.46
C ILE A 390 11.68 21.07 -6.88
N SER A 391 11.25 21.49 -5.69
CA SER A 391 11.74 22.72 -5.05
C SER A 391 13.26 22.69 -4.87
N ARG A 392 13.81 21.53 -4.48
CA ARG A 392 15.24 21.37 -4.31
C ARG A 392 16.01 21.46 -5.63
N ILE A 393 15.51 20.80 -6.68
CA ILE A 393 16.16 20.85 -7.99
C ILE A 393 16.12 22.28 -8.54
N LEU A 394 15.01 23.00 -8.39
CA LEU A 394 14.91 24.41 -8.77
C LEU A 394 15.88 25.30 -7.98
N GLU A 395 16.00 25.07 -6.67
CA GLU A 395 16.95 25.79 -5.82
C GLU A 395 18.40 25.60 -6.28
N ASP A 396 18.80 24.37 -6.55
CA ASP A 396 20.16 24.08 -6.99
C ASP A 396 20.40 24.54 -8.43
N THR A 397 19.38 24.51 -9.30
CA THR A 397 19.46 25.08 -10.66
C THR A 397 19.80 26.56 -10.60
N LEU A 398 19.13 27.33 -9.73
CA LEU A 398 19.42 28.75 -9.54
C LEU A 398 20.83 28.98 -8.95
N LYS A 399 21.25 28.17 -7.98
CA LYS A 399 22.60 28.28 -7.37
C LYS A 399 23.72 28.04 -8.38
N PHE A 400 23.52 27.09 -9.30
CA PHE A 400 24.52 26.73 -10.31
C PHE A 400 24.38 27.52 -11.62
N GLY A 401 23.47 28.50 -11.69
CA GLY A 401 23.27 29.32 -12.89
C GLY A 401 22.67 28.55 -14.07
N GLY A 402 21.92 27.48 -13.80
CA GLY A 402 21.22 26.70 -14.83
C GLY A 402 20.04 27.44 -15.45
N ASP A 403 19.68 27.06 -16.67
CA ASP A 403 18.49 27.56 -17.35
C ASP A 403 17.22 27.03 -16.66
N SER A 404 16.59 27.92 -15.89
CA SER A 404 15.38 27.63 -15.13
C SER A 404 14.20 27.25 -16.02
N SER A 405 14.18 27.67 -17.29
CA SER A 405 13.12 27.32 -18.25
C SER A 405 13.20 25.86 -18.65
N LYS A 406 14.39 25.40 -19.09
CA LYS A 406 14.66 23.99 -19.40
C LYS A 406 14.45 23.10 -18.18
N ALA A 407 14.93 23.53 -17.01
CA ALA A 407 14.73 22.80 -15.76
C ALA A 407 13.24 22.70 -15.40
N GLY A 408 12.49 23.80 -15.47
CA GLY A 408 11.04 23.84 -15.19
C GLY A 408 10.23 22.97 -16.16
N LEU A 409 10.57 22.99 -17.45
CA LEU A 409 9.96 22.12 -18.47
C LEU A 409 10.18 20.65 -18.13
N ASN A 410 11.43 20.24 -17.92
CA ASN A 410 11.78 18.86 -17.60
C ASN A 410 11.13 18.36 -16.29
N LEU A 411 11.15 19.17 -15.23
CA LEU A 411 10.50 18.83 -13.96
C LEU A 411 8.98 18.73 -14.12
N SER A 412 8.38 19.56 -14.97
CA SER A 412 6.96 19.46 -15.29
C SER A 412 6.62 18.19 -16.08
N GLU A 413 7.47 17.76 -17.01
CA GLU A 413 7.29 16.49 -17.75
C GLU A 413 7.36 15.27 -16.81
N ILE A 414 8.31 15.26 -15.88
CA ILE A 414 8.41 14.23 -14.84
C ILE A 414 7.18 14.23 -13.94
N SER A 415 6.74 15.42 -13.51
CA SER A 415 5.53 15.58 -12.69
C SER A 415 4.28 15.07 -13.43
N LEU A 416 4.14 15.38 -14.72
CA LEU A 416 3.07 14.85 -15.57
C LEU A 416 3.13 13.33 -15.70
N MET A 417 4.30 12.76 -15.95
CA MET A 417 4.51 11.32 -16.04
C MET A 417 4.07 10.64 -14.73
N ILE A 418 4.55 11.11 -13.58
CA ILE A 418 4.15 10.60 -12.26
C ILE A 418 2.63 10.75 -12.07
N GLY A 419 2.05 11.88 -12.46
CA GLY A 419 0.62 12.12 -12.43
C GLY A 419 -0.17 11.10 -13.25
N ARG A 420 0.24 10.80 -14.49
CA ARG A 420 -0.38 9.77 -15.34
C ARG A 420 -0.30 8.38 -14.70
N LEU A 421 0.87 8.01 -14.19
CA LEU A 421 1.07 6.71 -13.52
C LEU A 421 0.20 6.56 -12.27
N ARG A 422 0.09 7.62 -11.46
CA ARG A 422 -0.79 7.66 -10.28
C ARG A 422 -2.27 7.61 -10.65
N LEU A 423 -2.69 8.29 -11.71
CA LEU A 423 -4.07 8.23 -12.22
C LEU A 423 -4.41 6.82 -12.70
N ARG A 424 -3.52 6.17 -13.47
CA ARG A 424 -3.71 4.78 -13.91
C ARG A 424 -3.83 3.82 -12.72
N ARG A 425 -2.95 3.96 -11.72
CA ARG A 425 -3.05 3.19 -10.48
C ARG A 425 -4.38 3.44 -9.76
N TYR A 426 -4.78 4.70 -9.63
CA TYR A 426 -6.03 5.08 -8.97
C TYR A 426 -7.25 4.48 -9.69
N GLN A 427 -7.25 4.42 -11.03
CA GLN A 427 -8.30 3.75 -11.80
C GLN A 427 -8.38 2.26 -11.45
N ILE A 428 -7.26 1.53 -11.47
CA ILE A 428 -7.25 0.10 -11.12
C ILE A 428 -7.70 -0.11 -9.67
N HIS A 429 -7.16 0.67 -8.74
CA HIS A 429 -7.55 0.61 -7.34
C HIS A 429 -9.03 0.91 -7.16
N LYS A 430 -9.57 1.94 -7.83
CA LYS A 430 -10.97 2.35 -7.65
C LYS A 430 -11.94 1.29 -8.19
N THR A 431 -11.63 0.70 -9.35
CA THR A 431 -12.40 -0.43 -9.90
C THR A 431 -12.37 -1.62 -8.96
N PHE A 432 -11.19 -1.96 -8.42
CA PHE A 432 -11.05 -3.03 -7.43
C PHE A 432 -11.79 -2.71 -6.12
N GLU A 433 -11.74 -1.47 -5.64
CA GLU A 433 -12.46 -1.01 -4.44
C GLU A 433 -13.97 -1.22 -4.61
N THR A 434 -14.55 -0.74 -5.71
CA THR A 434 -15.99 -0.88 -5.97
C THR A 434 -16.43 -2.32 -6.11
N SER A 435 -15.67 -3.14 -6.84
CA SER A 435 -15.97 -4.57 -6.99
C SER A 435 -15.83 -5.32 -5.67
N THR A 436 -14.85 -4.97 -4.84
CA THR A 436 -14.61 -5.61 -3.54
C THR A 436 -15.75 -5.30 -2.57
N TYR A 437 -16.31 -4.08 -2.55
CA TYR A 437 -17.47 -3.77 -1.72
C TYR A 437 -18.71 -4.60 -2.10
N ALA A 438 -18.97 -4.77 -3.40
CA ALA A 438 -20.08 -5.59 -3.88
C ALA A 438 -19.89 -7.07 -3.50
N ILE A 439 -18.70 -7.63 -3.78
CA ILE A 439 -18.38 -9.02 -3.45
C ILE A 439 -18.45 -9.25 -1.94
N TYR A 440 -17.92 -8.32 -1.14
CA TYR A 440 -17.99 -8.40 0.32
C TYR A 440 -19.41 -8.46 0.83
N LEU A 441 -20.30 -7.57 0.35
CA LEU A 441 -21.70 -7.56 0.77
C LEU A 441 -22.39 -8.88 0.41
N THR A 442 -22.22 -9.37 -0.81
CA THR A 442 -22.77 -10.67 -1.24
C THR A 442 -22.27 -11.82 -0.36
N ASN A 443 -20.98 -11.80 -0.03
CA ASN A 443 -20.37 -12.82 0.81
C ASN A 443 -20.90 -12.81 2.26
N VAL A 444 -21.11 -11.63 2.84
CA VAL A 444 -21.71 -11.47 4.18
C VAL A 444 -23.16 -11.96 4.18
N LEU A 445 -23.93 -11.62 3.13
CA LEU A 445 -25.29 -12.12 2.97
C LEU A 445 -25.32 -13.64 2.84
N LEU A 446 -24.43 -14.22 2.03
CA LEU A 446 -24.35 -15.67 1.83
C LEU A 446 -24.05 -16.40 3.15
N ILE A 447 -23.02 -15.98 3.90
CA ILE A 447 -22.67 -16.67 5.15
C ILE A 447 -23.75 -16.51 6.23
N THR A 448 -24.39 -15.35 6.30
CA THR A 448 -25.47 -15.09 7.28
C THR A 448 -26.74 -15.86 6.90
N PHE A 449 -27.06 -15.95 5.61
CA PHE A 449 -28.16 -16.76 5.11
C PHE A 449 -27.93 -18.25 5.43
N ILE A 450 -26.74 -18.78 5.16
CA ILE A 450 -26.41 -20.18 5.44
C ILE A 450 -26.51 -20.47 6.94
N THR A 451 -25.90 -19.65 7.78
CA THR A 451 -25.95 -19.85 9.24
C THR A 451 -27.37 -19.77 9.79
N SER A 452 -28.22 -18.91 9.21
CA SER A 452 -29.64 -18.84 9.58
C SER A 452 -30.45 -20.06 9.13
N LEU A 453 -30.24 -20.51 7.89
CA LEU A 453 -30.84 -21.73 7.35
C LEU A 453 -30.39 -22.96 8.15
N MET A 454 -29.15 -22.97 8.64
CA MET A 454 -28.65 -24.00 9.57
C MET A 454 -29.39 -24.00 10.92
N ARG A 455 -29.73 -22.83 11.49
CA ARG A 455 -30.56 -22.76 12.71
C ARG A 455 -31.95 -23.35 12.49
N ILE A 456 -32.58 -23.02 11.36
CA ILE A 456 -33.90 -23.53 11.01
C ILE A 456 -33.83 -25.06 10.86
N PHE A 457 -32.86 -25.58 10.11
CA PHE A 457 -32.69 -27.03 9.98
C PHE A 457 -32.40 -27.71 11.32
N ALA A 458 -31.56 -27.13 12.17
CA ALA A 458 -31.31 -27.66 13.50
C ALA A 458 -32.60 -27.74 14.34
N SER A 459 -33.46 -26.71 14.26
CA SER A 459 -34.74 -26.69 14.97
C SER A 459 -35.72 -27.76 14.46
N VAL A 460 -35.87 -27.93 13.14
CA VAL A 460 -36.75 -28.94 12.53
C VAL A 460 -36.25 -30.35 12.81
N LEU A 461 -34.94 -30.60 12.61
CA LEU A 461 -34.34 -31.93 12.80
C LEU A 461 -34.30 -32.36 14.26
N SER A 462 -34.25 -31.42 15.21
CA SER A 462 -34.35 -31.75 16.64
C SER A 462 -35.67 -32.43 17.02
N GLN A 463 -36.71 -32.30 16.20
CA GLN A 463 -38.00 -32.96 16.40
C GLN A 463 -38.06 -34.38 15.80
N ILE A 464 -37.10 -34.76 14.94
CA ILE A 464 -37.08 -36.02 14.16
C ILE A 464 -35.88 -36.91 14.57
N GLN A 465 -35.35 -36.74 15.79
CA GLN A 465 -34.12 -37.40 16.29
C GLN A 465 -34.15 -38.94 16.31
N THR A 466 -35.25 -39.59 15.94
CA THR A 466 -35.45 -41.04 16.06
C THR A 466 -34.87 -41.88 14.92
N ILE A 467 -34.45 -41.28 13.80
CA ILE A 467 -34.01 -42.04 12.60
C ILE A 467 -32.53 -41.83 12.23
N MET A 468 -31.92 -40.68 12.55
CA MET A 468 -30.47 -40.43 12.41
C MET A 468 -29.95 -39.52 13.54
N PRO A 469 -28.74 -39.80 14.09
CA PRO A 469 -28.12 -38.92 15.08
C PRO A 469 -27.61 -37.65 14.40
N PHE A 470 -28.35 -36.56 14.53
CA PHE A 470 -27.91 -35.22 14.13
C PHE A 470 -27.20 -34.52 15.29
N TYR A 471 -26.16 -33.77 14.97
CA TYR A 471 -25.40 -32.96 15.93
C TYR A 471 -25.65 -31.48 15.65
N PRO A 472 -26.76 -30.91 16.15
CA PRO A 472 -27.04 -29.48 15.96
C PRO A 472 -25.94 -28.65 16.62
N LEU A 473 -25.38 -27.70 15.86
CA LEU A 473 -24.45 -26.72 16.41
C LEU A 473 -25.19 -25.78 17.36
N SER A 474 -24.58 -25.45 18.50
CA SER A 474 -25.18 -24.51 19.45
C SER A 474 -25.23 -23.09 18.87
N ASP A 475 -26.28 -22.33 19.21
CA ASP A 475 -26.46 -20.95 18.72
C ASP A 475 -25.26 -20.00 18.99
N PRO A 476 -24.60 -20.05 20.17
CA PRO A 476 -23.40 -19.24 20.42
C PRO A 476 -22.25 -19.58 19.47
N LEU A 477 -22.13 -20.86 19.10
CA LEU A 477 -21.08 -21.31 18.20
C LEU A 477 -21.33 -20.87 16.77
N ILE A 478 -22.57 -20.93 16.29
CA ILE A 478 -22.97 -20.41 14.97
C ILE A 478 -22.65 -18.91 14.87
N ASN A 479 -22.97 -18.15 15.93
CA ASN A 479 -22.63 -16.72 16.01
C ASN A 479 -21.11 -16.48 15.99
N ALA A 480 -20.34 -17.27 16.71
CA ALA A 480 -18.88 -17.17 16.74
C ALA A 480 -18.26 -17.47 15.37
N ILE A 481 -18.75 -18.50 14.67
CA ILE A 481 -18.31 -18.85 13.31
C ILE A 481 -18.65 -17.71 12.34
N ASN A 482 -19.88 -17.20 12.37
CA ASN A 482 -20.30 -16.11 11.47
C ASN A 482 -19.43 -14.86 11.69
N LEU A 483 -19.23 -14.47 12.96
CA LEU A 483 -18.38 -13.34 13.31
C LEU A 483 -16.94 -13.55 12.85
N PHE A 484 -16.38 -14.75 13.05
CA PHE A 484 -15.03 -15.07 12.60
C PHE A 484 -14.88 -14.93 11.08
N VAL A 485 -15.84 -15.44 10.31
CA VAL A 485 -15.83 -15.36 8.84
C VAL A 485 -15.91 -13.91 8.38
N ILE A 486 -16.88 -13.14 8.91
CA ILE A 486 -17.05 -11.73 8.57
C ILE A 486 -15.78 -10.94 8.91
N MET A 487 -15.20 -11.14 10.09
CA MET A 487 -13.97 -10.45 10.51
C MET A 487 -12.76 -10.82 9.65
N SER A 488 -12.61 -12.11 9.28
CA SER A 488 -11.52 -12.59 8.43
C SER A 488 -11.57 -11.95 7.05
N ILE A 489 -12.74 -11.95 6.40
CA ILE A 489 -12.94 -11.33 5.09
C ILE A 489 -12.73 -9.81 5.18
N THR A 490 -13.24 -9.16 6.23
CA THR A 490 -13.07 -7.72 6.49
C THR A 490 -11.59 -7.34 6.56
N LEU A 491 -10.80 -8.09 7.34
CA LEU A 491 -9.37 -7.83 7.52
C LEU A 491 -8.60 -8.06 6.21
N MET A 492 -8.88 -9.16 5.51
CA MET A 492 -8.23 -9.47 4.24
C MET A 492 -8.51 -8.43 3.16
N ASN A 493 -9.78 -8.03 3.00
CA ASN A 493 -10.16 -7.01 2.03
C ASN A 493 -9.57 -5.63 2.39
N THR A 494 -9.53 -5.29 3.68
CA THR A 494 -8.86 -4.08 4.16
C THR A 494 -7.38 -4.08 3.75
N VAL A 495 -6.67 -5.17 4.02
CA VAL A 495 -5.27 -5.32 3.63
C VAL A 495 -5.11 -5.22 2.11
N ALA A 496 -5.93 -5.91 1.33
CA ALA A 496 -5.90 -5.85 -0.14
C ALA A 496 -6.06 -4.41 -0.67
N LEU A 497 -7.04 -3.65 -0.16
CA LEU A 497 -7.27 -2.26 -0.57
C LEU A 497 -6.12 -1.32 -0.17
N THR A 498 -5.51 -1.52 0.99
CA THR A 498 -4.40 -0.67 1.44
C THR A 498 -3.14 -0.85 0.59
N ILE A 499 -2.84 -2.09 0.21
CA ILE A 499 -1.69 -2.42 -0.61
C ILE A 499 -1.84 -1.84 -2.02
N THR A 500 -3.06 -1.84 -2.55
CA THR A 500 -3.35 -1.36 -3.90
C THR A 500 -3.38 0.16 -3.99
N ASN A 501 -3.98 0.85 -3.00
CA ASN A 501 -4.02 2.31 -2.97
C ASN A 501 -2.60 2.92 -2.99
N GLY A 502 -1.68 2.35 -2.20
CA GLY A 502 -0.27 2.75 -2.15
C GLY A 502 0.02 4.16 -1.65
N GLY A 503 -0.99 4.88 -1.21
CA GLY A 503 -0.87 6.17 -0.54
C GLY A 503 -0.46 6.01 0.92
N LEU A 504 -1.13 6.76 1.80
CA LEU A 504 -0.79 6.73 3.22
C LEU A 504 -1.25 5.40 3.84
N ARG A 505 -0.36 4.65 4.51
CA ARG A 505 -0.72 3.38 5.17
C ARG A 505 -1.90 3.49 6.15
N HIS A 506 -2.11 4.66 6.74
CA HIS A 506 -3.21 4.91 7.68
C HIS A 506 -4.59 4.95 7.01
N THR A 507 -4.70 5.02 5.68
CA THR A 507 -5.98 4.85 4.98
C THR A 507 -6.59 3.46 5.17
N ALA A 508 -5.84 2.50 5.73
CA ALA A 508 -6.38 1.21 6.20
C ALA A 508 -7.59 1.36 7.12
N THR A 509 -7.55 2.38 7.98
CA THR A 509 -8.63 2.66 8.94
C THR A 509 -9.94 3.02 8.25
N TYR A 510 -9.87 3.72 7.11
CA TYR A 510 -11.03 4.07 6.29
C TYR A 510 -11.68 2.83 5.66
N TYR A 511 -10.88 1.97 5.02
CA TYR A 511 -11.41 0.74 4.41
C TYR A 511 -11.96 -0.23 5.46
N LEU A 512 -11.27 -0.36 6.60
CA LEU A 512 -11.74 -1.18 7.73
C LEU A 512 -13.10 -0.69 8.23
N ALA A 513 -13.24 0.61 8.44
CA ALA A 513 -14.49 1.23 8.88
C ALA A 513 -15.64 0.93 7.92
N ILE A 514 -15.43 1.08 6.62
CA ILE A 514 -16.45 0.79 5.60
C ILE A 514 -16.84 -0.68 5.60
N PHE A 515 -15.88 -1.61 5.66
CA PHE A 515 -16.21 -3.03 5.70
C PHE A 515 -16.95 -3.40 6.98
N LEU A 516 -16.60 -2.83 8.15
CA LEU A 516 -17.34 -3.07 9.39
C LEU A 516 -18.80 -2.59 9.29
N VAL A 517 -19.04 -1.41 8.71
CA VAL A 517 -20.40 -0.91 8.47
C VAL A 517 -21.15 -1.80 7.49
N LEU A 518 -20.53 -2.16 6.36
CA LEU A 518 -21.14 -3.05 5.36
C LEU A 518 -21.43 -4.43 5.93
N GLY A 519 -20.56 -4.96 6.79
CA GLY A 519 -20.70 -6.27 7.40
C GLY A 519 -21.85 -6.30 8.40
N GLY A 520 -21.94 -5.26 9.24
CA GLY A 520 -23.07 -5.09 10.16
C GLY A 520 -24.39 -4.87 9.43
N LEU A 521 -24.44 -3.96 8.44
CA LEU A 521 -25.66 -3.74 7.64
C LEU A 521 -26.08 -5.00 6.87
N GLY A 522 -25.13 -5.70 6.25
CA GLY A 522 -25.39 -6.96 5.55
C GLY A 522 -25.98 -8.02 6.47
N GLY A 523 -25.45 -8.15 7.69
CA GLY A 523 -26.00 -9.06 8.70
C GLY A 523 -27.44 -8.70 9.10
N ILE A 524 -27.71 -7.42 9.40
CA ILE A 524 -29.06 -6.95 9.75
C ILE A 524 -30.05 -7.22 8.63
N VAL A 525 -29.68 -6.88 7.39
CA VAL A 525 -30.53 -7.13 6.21
C VAL A 525 -30.80 -8.62 6.05
N SER A 526 -29.79 -9.47 6.24
CA SER A 526 -29.95 -10.92 6.16
C SER A 526 -30.90 -11.45 7.24
N ASP A 527 -30.77 -11.01 8.48
CA ASP A 527 -31.66 -11.45 9.58
C ASP A 527 -33.12 -11.09 9.28
N VAL A 528 -33.38 -9.87 8.80
CA VAL A 528 -34.72 -9.42 8.40
C VAL A 528 -35.26 -10.26 7.23
N LEU A 529 -34.41 -10.56 6.25
CA LEU A 529 -34.81 -11.32 5.06
C LEU A 529 -35.13 -12.78 5.41
N VAL A 530 -34.37 -13.40 6.31
CA VAL A 530 -34.64 -14.73 6.84
C VAL A 530 -35.93 -14.74 7.66
N ALA A 531 -36.13 -13.76 8.55
CA ALA A 531 -37.32 -13.68 9.38
C ALA A 531 -38.60 -13.59 8.52
N ASN A 532 -38.57 -12.79 7.45
CA ASN A 532 -39.75 -12.60 6.60
C ASN A 532 -39.99 -13.74 5.60
N LEU A 533 -38.95 -14.41 5.09
CA LEU A 533 -39.09 -15.41 4.02
C LEU A 533 -39.11 -16.85 4.53
N LEU A 534 -38.34 -17.18 5.57
CA LEU A 534 -38.11 -18.57 5.97
C LEU A 534 -38.83 -18.96 7.26
N GLN A 535 -39.02 -18.03 8.21
CA GLN A 535 -39.75 -18.36 9.45
C GLN A 535 -41.22 -18.74 9.23
N PRO A 536 -42.00 -18.08 8.35
CA PRO A 536 -43.39 -18.47 8.10
C PRO A 536 -43.49 -19.88 7.52
N VAL A 537 -42.53 -20.26 6.66
CA VAL A 537 -42.48 -21.60 6.05
C VAL A 537 -42.08 -22.65 7.09
N ALA A 538 -41.13 -22.34 7.98
CA ALA A 538 -40.75 -23.23 9.07
C ALA A 538 -41.91 -23.43 10.06
N GLU A 539 -42.64 -22.38 10.42
CA GLU A 539 -43.82 -22.46 11.32
C GLU A 539 -44.93 -23.34 10.74
N ILE A 540 -45.16 -23.30 9.42
CA ILE A 540 -46.13 -24.18 8.74
C ILE A 540 -45.70 -25.65 8.80
N ILE A 541 -44.41 -25.94 8.62
CA ILE A 541 -43.87 -27.31 8.69
C ILE A 541 -43.89 -27.86 10.14
N LEU A 542 -43.78 -26.98 11.13
CA LEU A 542 -43.75 -27.31 12.56
C LEU A 542 -45.15 -27.42 13.20
N GLN A 543 -46.25 -27.22 12.47
CA GLN A 543 -47.59 -27.44 13.03
C GLN A 543 -47.78 -28.93 13.37
N PRO A 544 -48.22 -29.27 14.60
CA PRO A 544 -48.51 -30.65 14.93
C PRO A 544 -49.65 -31.14 14.05
N VAL A 545 -49.42 -32.20 13.29
CA VAL A 545 -50.48 -32.94 12.60
C VAL A 545 -51.47 -33.37 13.69
N ILE A 546 -52.65 -32.77 13.66
CA ILE A 546 -53.78 -33.11 14.53
C ILE A 546 -53.97 -34.63 14.42
N PRO A 547 -53.98 -35.40 15.53
CA PRO A 547 -54.32 -36.80 15.45
C PRO A 547 -55.77 -36.90 14.94
N LEU A 548 -55.93 -37.42 13.72
CA LEU A 548 -57.22 -37.84 13.21
C LEU A 548 -57.73 -38.94 14.15
N THR A 549 -58.69 -38.57 15.01
CA THR A 549 -59.47 -39.48 15.85
C THR A 549 -60.33 -40.41 15.01
#